data_AF-A0A7Y7DUI1-F1
#
_entry.id   AF-A0A7Y7DUI1-F1
#
_cell.length_a   1.000
_cell.length_b   1.000
_cell.length_c   1.000
_cell.angle_alpha   90.00
_cell.angle_beta   90.00
_cell.angle_gamma   90.00
#
_symmetry.space_group_name_H-M   'P 1'
#
loop_
_entity.id
_entity.type
_entity.pdbx_description
1 polymer ?
#
loop_
_entity_poly.entity_id
_entity_poly.type
_entity_poly.pdbx_seq_one_letter_code
_entity_poly.pdbx_strand_id
1 'polypeptide(L)'
;MRAFIAFAAVAGGFLISSCDKHSIDVPQSNDPVFKASGTIDSDEFTLVAGDDNAFMFTSMKTENNVSVFSGELSNGDLSIEMDIYDGLLDIPNHSVINSLPSQHTFSRMLTSPIAVLSKDAFPNADVINYVSWIVDGGAPVLNNLEITEPGKYQVCAEIVFWDGSSNTLCSDLVLGYKRHANFHIKHFLNQSGSLTAYVDDPQVAIERIRWYMDNEFVSEDSQLLFSELSQDNHILRAEVLFENGVKRSKNMIVDGSLNGKFIDDLTFFETGTLALINRDFNIRIKLKENGTVYSSDIINNSLNTVSFDDISYYGTDANGNDVYKLRAHINASVNDIQGVNGSRELSFDTTFGIAIPSN
;
A
#
# COMPACT_ATOMS: atom_id res chain seq x y z
N MET A 1 -103.35 -44.22 -2.48
CA MET A 1 -102.54 -43.92 -1.28
C MET A 1 -101.14 -43.58 -1.78
N ARG A 2 -100.67 -42.34 -1.50
CA ARG A 2 -99.29 -41.78 -1.36
C ARG A 2 -98.10 -42.65 -1.81
N ALA A 3 -96.94 -42.19 -2.30
CA ALA A 3 -96.28 -40.93 -2.72
C ALA A 3 -94.85 -41.40 -3.15
N PHE A 4 -94.31 -41.07 -4.33
CA PHE A 4 -93.32 -40.01 -4.67
C PHE A 4 -91.97 -39.95 -3.89
N ILE A 5 -90.90 -39.62 -4.66
CA ILE A 5 -89.51 -39.18 -4.34
C ILE A 5 -88.46 -40.31 -4.37
N ALA A 6 -87.42 -40.44 -5.22
CA ALA A 6 -86.52 -39.60 -6.05
C ALA A 6 -85.09 -39.41 -5.47
N PHE A 7 -84.10 -39.81 -6.29
CA PHE A 7 -82.72 -39.32 -6.52
C PHE A 7 -81.76 -38.97 -5.35
N ALA A 8 -80.54 -39.53 -5.40
CA ALA A 8 -79.30 -38.77 -5.66
C ALA A 8 -78.08 -39.69 -5.79
N ALA A 9 -77.43 -39.69 -6.95
CA ALA A 9 -76.09 -40.25 -7.15
C ALA A 9 -75.06 -39.16 -6.82
N VAL A 10 -74.15 -39.45 -5.89
CA VAL A 10 -73.03 -38.54 -5.55
C VAL A 10 -71.85 -38.89 -6.45
N ALA A 11 -71.64 -38.06 -7.47
CA ALA A 11 -70.40 -38.01 -8.23
C ALA A 11 -69.34 -37.25 -7.41
N GLY A 12 -68.32 -37.95 -6.92
CA GLY A 12 -67.16 -37.35 -6.28
C GLY A 12 -66.22 -36.75 -7.32
N GLY A 13 -66.30 -35.43 -7.51
CA GLY A 13 -65.37 -34.67 -8.34
C GLY A 13 -64.04 -34.44 -7.60
N PHE A 14 -62.92 -34.78 -8.26
CA PHE A 14 -61.59 -34.32 -7.89
C PHE A 14 -61.52 -32.80 -8.09
N LEU A 15 -61.40 -32.04 -7.00
CA LEU A 15 -60.99 -30.64 -7.05
C LEU A 15 -59.47 -30.59 -7.14
N ILE A 16 -58.98 -30.30 -8.34
CA ILE A 16 -57.58 -29.92 -8.58
C ILE A 16 -57.47 -28.46 -8.16
N SER A 17 -56.85 -28.19 -7.01
CA SER A 17 -56.53 -26.82 -6.62
C SER A 17 -55.41 -26.30 -7.51
N SER A 18 -55.75 -25.37 -8.39
CA SER A 18 -54.80 -24.47 -9.03
C SER A 18 -54.11 -23.66 -7.94
N CYS A 19 -52.84 -23.95 -7.65
CA CYS A 19 -51.98 -22.99 -6.99
C CYS A 19 -51.66 -21.93 -8.03
N ASP A 20 -52.28 -20.76 -7.91
CA ASP A 20 -51.83 -19.59 -8.65
C ASP A 20 -50.38 -19.33 -8.22
N LYS A 21 -49.45 -19.60 -9.15
CA LYS A 21 -48.05 -19.21 -9.01
C LYS A 21 -48.05 -17.68 -8.98
N HIS A 22 -48.10 -17.09 -7.80
CA HIS A 22 -47.62 -15.73 -7.61
C HIS A 22 -46.18 -15.72 -8.08
N SER A 23 -45.95 -15.17 -9.27
CA SER A 23 -44.64 -14.71 -9.66
C SER A 23 -44.26 -13.67 -8.61
N ILE A 24 -43.23 -13.99 -7.84
CA ILE A 24 -42.51 -12.96 -7.11
C ILE A 24 -42.04 -12.01 -8.20
N ASP A 25 -42.56 -10.78 -8.21
CA ASP A 25 -41.93 -9.69 -8.95
C ASP A 25 -40.54 -9.55 -8.36
N VAL A 26 -39.56 -10.19 -9.00
CA VAL A 26 -38.16 -9.89 -8.77
C VAL A 26 -38.06 -8.43 -9.20
N PRO A 27 -37.74 -7.49 -8.29
CA PRO A 27 -37.53 -6.11 -8.70
C PRO A 27 -36.51 -6.15 -9.84
N GLN A 28 -36.85 -5.54 -10.98
CA GLN A 28 -35.89 -5.41 -12.07
C GLN A 28 -34.61 -4.87 -11.47
N SER A 29 -33.54 -5.67 -11.53
CA SER A 29 -32.24 -5.21 -11.10
C SER A 29 -31.93 -3.97 -11.91
N ASN A 30 -31.89 -2.83 -11.23
CA ASN A 30 -31.29 -1.61 -11.76
C ASN A 30 -29.88 -1.97 -12.24
N ASP A 31 -29.41 -1.34 -13.32
CA ASP A 31 -28.13 -1.60 -14.01
C ASP A 31 -27.09 -2.38 -13.20
N PRO A 32 -26.49 -3.45 -13.74
CA PRO A 32 -25.55 -4.28 -12.99
C PRO A 32 -24.52 -3.43 -12.27
N VAL A 33 -24.47 -3.60 -10.94
CA VAL A 33 -23.72 -2.73 -10.03
C VAL A 33 -22.23 -2.75 -10.36
N PHE A 34 -21.72 -3.92 -10.74
CA PHE A 34 -20.34 -4.14 -11.11
C PHE A 34 -20.26 -4.90 -12.43
N LYS A 35 -19.43 -4.40 -13.34
CA LYS A 35 -19.28 -4.96 -14.69
C LYS A 35 -17.94 -4.57 -15.31
N ALA A 36 -17.47 -5.35 -16.26
CA ALA A 36 -16.37 -4.99 -17.16
C ALA A 36 -16.72 -5.45 -18.58
N SER A 37 -16.55 -4.58 -19.56
CA SER A 37 -16.85 -4.89 -20.96
C SER A 37 -15.89 -4.17 -21.89
N GLY A 38 -15.36 -4.88 -22.87
CA GLY A 38 -14.35 -4.36 -23.78
C GLY A 38 -13.73 -5.47 -24.60
N THR A 39 -12.43 -5.37 -24.87
CA THR A 39 -11.68 -6.33 -25.67
C THR A 39 -10.43 -6.87 -24.98
N ILE A 40 -10.11 -8.13 -25.29
CA ILE A 40 -8.82 -8.79 -25.05
C ILE A 40 -8.27 -9.17 -26.43
N ASP A 41 -7.14 -8.63 -26.85
CA ASP A 41 -6.56 -8.85 -28.19
C ASP A 41 -7.55 -8.60 -29.35
N SER A 42 -8.51 -7.67 -29.16
CA SER A 42 -9.63 -7.35 -30.06
C SER A 42 -10.86 -8.27 -29.96
N ASP A 43 -10.79 -9.39 -29.23
CA ASP A 43 -11.95 -10.23 -28.97
C ASP A 43 -12.80 -9.62 -27.86
N GLU A 44 -14.10 -9.47 -28.10
CA GLU A 44 -15.02 -8.88 -27.13
C GLU A 44 -15.22 -9.79 -25.91
N PHE A 45 -15.23 -9.18 -24.73
CA PHE A 45 -15.62 -9.84 -23.50
C PHE A 45 -16.62 -8.99 -22.72
N THR A 46 -17.41 -9.65 -21.88
CA THR A 46 -18.28 -9.00 -20.91
C THR A 46 -18.33 -9.85 -19.66
N LEU A 47 -18.10 -9.22 -18.51
CA LEU A 47 -18.28 -9.78 -17.18
C LEU A 47 -19.25 -8.89 -16.42
N VAL A 48 -20.30 -9.49 -15.86
CA VAL A 48 -21.35 -8.78 -15.13
C VAL A 48 -21.64 -9.53 -13.85
N ALA A 49 -21.40 -8.91 -12.69
CA ALA A 49 -21.64 -9.56 -11.41
C ALA A 49 -23.13 -9.94 -11.27
N GLY A 50 -23.39 -11.21 -10.98
CA GLY A 50 -24.75 -11.79 -10.92
C GLY A 50 -25.16 -12.59 -12.16
N ASP A 51 -24.44 -12.43 -13.28
CA ASP A 51 -24.66 -13.17 -14.53
C ASP A 51 -23.56 -14.20 -14.73
N ASP A 52 -23.88 -15.34 -15.37
CA ASP A 52 -22.91 -16.41 -15.73
C ASP A 52 -21.95 -16.82 -14.60
N ASN A 53 -22.44 -16.81 -13.35
CA ASN A 53 -21.67 -17.08 -12.13
C ASN A 53 -20.50 -16.10 -11.89
N ALA A 54 -20.54 -14.90 -12.46
CA ALA A 54 -19.59 -13.85 -12.16
C ALA A 54 -19.93 -13.16 -10.83
N PHE A 55 -18.89 -12.89 -10.04
CA PHE A 55 -18.99 -12.21 -8.75
C PHE A 55 -17.94 -11.10 -8.65
N MET A 56 -18.30 -10.05 -7.91
CA MET A 56 -17.39 -8.97 -7.51
C MET A 56 -16.80 -9.30 -6.14
N PHE A 57 -15.49 -9.40 -6.05
CA PHE A 57 -14.73 -9.62 -4.82
C PHE A 57 -13.91 -8.38 -4.50
N THR A 58 -13.90 -7.98 -3.23
CA THR A 58 -13.08 -6.87 -2.75
C THR A 58 -12.14 -7.38 -1.67
N SER A 59 -10.91 -6.88 -1.66
CA SER A 59 -9.95 -7.20 -0.61
C SER A 59 -8.97 -6.07 -0.38
N MET A 60 -8.31 -6.11 0.78
CA MET A 60 -7.14 -5.29 1.06
C MET A 60 -5.96 -6.21 1.28
N LYS A 61 -4.89 -5.97 0.54
CA LYS A 61 -3.63 -6.72 0.60
C LYS A 61 -2.55 -5.81 1.17
N THR A 62 -1.46 -6.42 1.61
CA THR A 62 -0.26 -5.68 2.02
C THR A 62 0.92 -6.21 1.23
N GLU A 63 1.61 -5.32 0.52
CA GLU A 63 2.82 -5.63 -0.24
C GLU A 63 3.93 -4.68 0.22
N ASN A 64 5.04 -5.22 0.74
CA ASN A 64 6.15 -4.45 1.31
C ASN A 64 5.68 -3.36 2.30
N ASN A 65 4.78 -3.76 3.22
CA ASN A 65 4.11 -2.90 4.21
C ASN A 65 3.32 -1.71 3.62
N VAL A 66 2.91 -1.80 2.35
CA VAL A 66 2.01 -0.85 1.70
C VAL A 66 0.65 -1.50 1.49
N SER A 67 -0.42 -0.78 1.85
CA SER A 67 -1.79 -1.20 1.58
C SER A 67 -2.08 -1.20 0.08
N VAL A 68 -2.71 -2.26 -0.40
CA VAL A 68 -3.15 -2.42 -1.78
C VAL A 68 -4.65 -2.70 -1.77
N PHE A 69 -5.42 -1.77 -2.32
CA PHE A 69 -6.87 -1.87 -2.41
C PHE A 69 -7.24 -2.61 -3.68
N SER A 70 -7.97 -3.72 -3.56
CA SER A 70 -8.15 -4.66 -4.65
C SER A 70 -9.62 -4.95 -4.93
N GLY A 71 -9.97 -4.98 -6.20
CA GLY A 71 -11.26 -5.43 -6.72
C GLY A 71 -11.06 -6.46 -7.82
N GLU A 72 -11.68 -7.63 -7.70
CA GLU A 72 -11.69 -8.70 -8.70
C GLU A 72 -13.12 -8.99 -9.20
N LEU A 73 -13.32 -9.01 -10.52
CA LEU A 73 -14.55 -9.46 -11.15
C LEU A 73 -14.25 -10.76 -11.88
N SER A 74 -14.91 -11.85 -11.47
CA SER A 74 -14.52 -13.21 -11.89
C SER A 74 -15.70 -14.15 -12.00
N ASN A 75 -15.75 -14.94 -13.06
CA ASN A 75 -16.67 -16.08 -13.23
C ASN A 75 -15.98 -17.45 -13.08
N GLY A 76 -14.70 -17.46 -12.67
CA GLY A 76 -13.88 -18.66 -12.51
C GLY A 76 -12.99 -18.98 -13.72
N ASP A 77 -13.50 -18.76 -14.94
CA ASP A 77 -12.76 -19.00 -16.19
C ASP A 77 -12.00 -17.75 -16.65
N LEU A 78 -12.66 -16.60 -16.57
CA LEU A 78 -12.13 -15.26 -16.82
C LEU A 78 -12.21 -14.44 -15.54
N SER A 79 -11.12 -13.76 -15.18
CA SER A 79 -11.06 -12.82 -14.07
C SER A 79 -10.24 -11.59 -14.43
N ILE A 80 -10.73 -10.43 -14.03
CA ILE A 80 -10.01 -9.15 -14.08
C ILE A 80 -9.92 -8.60 -12.67
N GLU A 81 -8.69 -8.37 -12.20
CA GLU A 81 -8.39 -7.76 -10.92
C GLU A 81 -7.74 -6.40 -11.14
N MET A 82 -8.24 -5.38 -10.43
CA MET A 82 -7.62 -4.07 -10.29
C MET A 82 -7.09 -3.90 -8.87
N ASP A 83 -5.80 -3.63 -8.77
CA ASP A 83 -5.11 -3.25 -7.54
C ASP A 83 -4.71 -1.77 -7.60
N ILE A 84 -4.92 -1.04 -6.51
CA ILE A 84 -4.48 0.35 -6.32
C ILE A 84 -3.57 0.40 -5.10
N TYR A 85 -2.31 0.82 -5.29
CA TYR A 85 -1.37 0.98 -4.18
C TYR A 85 -1.67 2.28 -3.42
N ASP A 86 -1.59 2.25 -2.09
CA ASP A 86 -1.64 3.48 -1.29
C ASP A 86 -0.44 4.40 -1.61
N GLY A 87 -0.68 5.70 -1.75
CA GLY A 87 0.33 6.70 -2.07
C GLY A 87 0.69 7.68 -0.95
N LEU A 88 -0.02 7.70 0.18
CA LEU A 88 0.23 8.65 1.27
C LEU A 88 0.75 7.93 2.53
N LEU A 89 1.86 7.22 2.37
CA LEU A 89 2.41 6.31 3.39
C LEU A 89 2.91 6.99 4.68
N ASP A 90 3.22 8.29 4.60
CA ASP A 90 3.73 9.09 5.71
C ASP A 90 2.65 9.98 6.37
N ILE A 91 1.41 9.94 5.87
CA ILE A 91 0.25 10.62 6.46
C ILE A 91 -0.67 9.55 7.09
N PRO A 92 -0.61 9.36 8.43
CA PRO A 92 -1.43 8.37 9.10
C PRO A 92 -2.92 8.71 8.97
N ASN A 93 -3.75 7.68 8.79
CA ASN A 93 -5.22 7.76 8.74
C ASN A 93 -5.75 8.77 7.69
N HIS A 94 -5.02 9.01 6.61
CA HIS A 94 -5.52 9.84 5.52
C HIS A 94 -6.75 9.21 4.86
N SER A 95 -7.59 10.03 4.23
CA SER A 95 -8.71 9.52 3.45
C SER A 95 -8.23 9.10 2.06
N VAL A 96 -8.11 7.79 1.84
CA VAL A 96 -7.66 7.21 0.57
C VAL A 96 -8.51 7.71 -0.59
N ILE A 97 -9.84 7.61 -0.50
CA ILE A 97 -10.77 8.02 -1.57
C ILE A 97 -10.60 9.49 -1.95
N ASN A 98 -10.47 10.37 -0.96
CA ASN A 98 -10.31 11.81 -1.21
C ASN A 98 -8.92 12.17 -1.76
N SER A 99 -7.98 11.21 -1.77
CA SER A 99 -6.60 11.40 -2.20
C SER A 99 -6.31 10.77 -3.57
N LEU A 100 -7.24 9.98 -4.12
CA LEU A 100 -7.06 9.35 -5.43
C LEU A 100 -7.01 10.42 -6.54
N PRO A 101 -6.00 10.39 -7.41
CA PRO A 101 -5.97 11.27 -8.59
C PRO A 101 -7.04 10.84 -9.61
N SER A 102 -7.44 11.75 -10.51
CA SER A 102 -8.37 11.40 -11.60
C SER A 102 -7.72 10.57 -12.71
N GLN A 103 -6.40 10.66 -12.84
CA GLN A 103 -5.60 9.90 -13.78
C GLN A 103 -4.55 9.10 -13.02
N HIS A 104 -4.44 7.83 -13.37
CA HIS A 104 -3.53 6.91 -12.72
C HIS A 104 -2.45 6.42 -13.68
N THR A 105 -1.27 6.17 -13.11
CA THR A 105 -0.17 5.51 -13.80
C THR A 105 -0.12 4.04 -13.43
N PHE A 106 0.26 3.20 -14.39
CA PHE A 106 0.52 1.79 -14.09
C PHE A 106 1.77 1.63 -13.23
N SER A 107 1.66 0.76 -12.25
CA SER A 107 2.81 0.23 -11.52
C SER A 107 3.73 -0.52 -12.48
N ARG A 108 5.02 -0.55 -12.15
CA ARG A 108 6.03 -1.25 -12.94
C ARG A 108 7.00 -1.96 -12.02
N MET A 109 7.47 -3.11 -12.46
CA MET A 109 8.62 -3.79 -11.90
C MET A 109 9.88 -3.03 -12.28
N LEU A 110 10.79 -2.85 -11.32
CA LEU A 110 12.05 -2.18 -11.55
C LEU A 110 13.13 -3.20 -11.90
N THR A 111 14.03 -2.81 -12.81
CA THR A 111 15.17 -3.64 -13.23
C THR A 111 16.45 -3.32 -12.46
N SER A 112 16.39 -2.39 -11.51
CA SER A 112 17.51 -1.98 -10.67
C SER A 112 17.02 -1.78 -9.23
N PRO A 113 17.89 -1.97 -8.22
CA PRO A 113 17.54 -1.71 -6.84
C PRO A 113 17.05 -0.28 -6.61
N ILE A 114 16.06 -0.13 -5.74
CA ILE A 114 15.57 1.18 -5.28
C ILE A 114 16.52 1.79 -4.27
N ALA A 115 17.13 0.96 -3.43
CA ALA A 115 18.13 1.37 -2.47
C ALA A 115 19.25 0.35 -2.39
N VAL A 116 20.47 0.84 -2.24
CA VAL A 116 21.65 0.03 -1.89
C VAL A 116 22.13 0.52 -0.53
N LEU A 117 21.83 -0.24 0.52
CA LEU A 117 22.29 0.02 1.87
C LEU A 117 23.75 -0.40 1.96
N SER A 118 24.66 0.55 2.14
CA SER A 118 26.10 0.28 2.14
C SER A 118 26.79 0.90 3.34
N LYS A 119 27.74 0.17 3.96
CA LYS A 119 28.65 0.73 4.96
C LYS A 119 29.37 1.97 4.42
N ASP A 120 29.74 1.95 3.14
CA ASP A 120 30.56 3.01 2.55
C ASP A 120 29.75 4.29 2.26
N ALA A 121 28.43 4.26 2.48
CA ALA A 121 27.58 5.45 2.43
C ALA A 121 27.70 6.31 3.71
N PHE A 122 28.25 5.78 4.81
CA PHE A 122 28.45 6.55 6.02
C PHE A 122 29.65 7.50 5.88
N PRO A 123 29.54 8.79 6.28
CA PRO A 123 30.65 9.75 6.21
C PRO A 123 31.90 9.32 6.98
N ASN A 124 31.73 8.49 8.01
CA ASN A 124 32.78 7.94 8.87
C ASN A 124 33.04 6.45 8.60
N ALA A 125 32.82 5.96 7.38
CA ALA A 125 32.99 4.55 7.01
C ALA A 125 34.38 3.96 7.35
N ASP A 126 35.42 4.79 7.49
CA ASP A 126 36.78 4.39 7.85
C ASP A 126 36.93 3.90 9.30
N VAL A 127 36.10 4.40 10.23
CA VAL A 127 36.11 3.96 11.64
C VAL A 127 35.18 2.77 11.90
N ILE A 128 34.33 2.45 10.93
CA ILE A 128 33.39 1.33 10.97
C ILE A 128 34.09 0.07 10.41
N ASN A 129 34.11 -1.00 11.20
CA ASN A 129 34.62 -2.30 10.78
C ASN A 129 33.63 -2.98 9.81
N TYR A 130 32.39 -3.16 10.26
CA TYR A 130 31.30 -3.67 9.42
C TYR A 130 29.94 -3.16 9.87
N VAL A 131 28.96 -3.31 8.98
CA VAL A 131 27.55 -3.06 9.27
C VAL A 131 26.76 -4.32 8.95
N SER A 132 25.90 -4.76 9.87
CA SER A 132 24.95 -5.84 9.66
C SER A 132 23.56 -5.24 9.47
N TRP A 133 23.04 -5.34 8.24
CA TRP A 133 21.74 -4.79 7.85
C TRP A 133 20.65 -5.82 8.07
N ILE A 134 19.55 -5.40 8.69
CA ILE A 134 18.34 -6.18 8.90
C ILE A 134 17.16 -5.37 8.37
N VAL A 135 16.38 -5.94 7.46
CA VAL A 135 15.18 -5.31 6.89
C VAL A 135 13.96 -6.12 7.32
N ASP A 136 12.96 -5.47 7.91
CA ASP A 136 11.70 -6.05 8.37
C ASP A 136 11.87 -7.30 9.26
N GLY A 137 12.91 -7.31 10.11
CA GLY A 137 13.24 -8.44 10.99
C GLY A 137 13.81 -9.67 10.28
N GLY A 138 14.20 -9.54 9.01
CA GLY A 138 14.82 -10.60 8.21
C GLY A 138 16.22 -11.00 8.66
N ALA A 139 16.87 -11.85 7.86
CA ALA A 139 18.24 -12.29 8.15
C ALA A 139 19.25 -11.15 7.97
N PRO A 140 20.30 -11.08 8.82
CA PRO A 140 21.33 -10.07 8.71
C PRO A 140 22.18 -10.24 7.44
N VAL A 141 22.47 -9.13 6.76
CA VAL A 141 23.34 -9.07 5.58
C VAL A 141 24.50 -8.11 5.85
N LEU A 142 25.73 -8.55 5.60
CA LEU A 142 26.92 -7.78 5.91
C LEU A 142 27.25 -6.76 4.81
N ASN A 143 27.48 -5.53 5.26
CA ASN A 143 27.99 -4.35 4.56
C ASN A 143 27.13 -3.81 3.42
N ASN A 144 26.59 -4.66 2.55
CA ASN A 144 25.82 -4.26 1.38
C ASN A 144 24.52 -5.06 1.28
N LEU A 145 23.38 -4.37 1.25
CA LEU A 145 22.05 -4.95 1.04
C LEU A 145 21.32 -4.14 -0.03
N GLU A 146 20.69 -4.84 -0.98
CA GLU A 146 19.86 -4.22 -2.01
C GLU A 146 18.37 -4.40 -1.69
N ILE A 147 17.60 -3.32 -1.83
CA ILE A 147 16.13 -3.34 -1.78
C ILE A 147 15.63 -3.07 -3.20
N THR A 148 14.91 -4.03 -3.79
CA THR A 148 14.55 -4.01 -5.21
C THR A 148 13.12 -3.54 -5.49
N GLU A 149 12.26 -3.52 -4.48
CA GLU A 149 10.86 -3.18 -4.63
C GLU A 149 10.45 -1.94 -3.82
N PRO A 150 9.44 -1.16 -4.28
CA PRO A 150 8.91 -0.05 -3.51
C PRO A 150 8.18 -0.56 -2.27
N GLY A 151 8.27 0.22 -1.20
CA GLY A 151 7.59 -0.12 0.04
C GLY A 151 7.95 0.77 1.22
N LYS A 152 7.42 0.37 2.37
CA LYS A 152 7.80 0.89 3.69
C LYS A 152 8.59 -0.19 4.41
N TYR A 153 9.79 0.15 4.87
CA TYR A 153 10.73 -0.83 5.44
C TYR A 153 11.20 -0.38 6.80
N GLN A 154 11.16 -1.26 7.79
CA GLN A 154 11.92 -1.08 9.02
C GLN A 154 13.34 -1.57 8.78
N VAL A 155 14.29 -0.65 8.73
CA VAL A 155 15.70 -0.97 8.49
C VAL A 155 16.50 -0.75 9.75
N CYS A 156 17.17 -1.79 10.21
CA CYS A 156 18.10 -1.74 11.34
C CYS A 156 19.54 -1.99 10.85
N ALA A 157 20.45 -1.14 11.29
CA ALA A 157 21.89 -1.25 11.08
C ALA A 157 22.54 -1.56 12.42
N GLU A 158 23.07 -2.76 12.60
CA GLU A 158 24.04 -3.04 13.66
C GLU A 158 25.43 -2.63 13.15
N ILE A 159 25.96 -1.56 13.73
CA ILE A 159 27.20 -0.91 13.30
C ILE A 159 28.28 -1.29 14.31
N VAL A 160 29.35 -1.91 13.82
CA VAL A 160 30.48 -2.35 14.65
C VAL A 160 31.73 -1.57 14.25
N PHE A 161 32.35 -0.91 15.21
CA PHE A 161 33.54 -0.09 15.02
C PHE A 161 34.83 -0.90 15.19
N TRP A 162 35.96 -0.38 14.70
CA TRP A 162 37.26 -1.05 14.79
C TRP A 162 37.76 -1.29 16.22
N ASP A 163 37.28 -0.52 17.19
CA ASP A 163 37.59 -0.71 18.60
C ASP A 163 36.70 -1.76 19.29
N GLY A 164 35.80 -2.40 18.54
CA GLY A 164 34.90 -3.44 19.03
C GLY A 164 33.60 -2.93 19.64
N SER A 165 33.41 -1.63 19.79
CA SER A 165 32.11 -1.08 20.19
C SER A 165 31.05 -1.28 19.10
N SER A 166 29.79 -1.44 19.50
CA SER A 166 28.68 -1.61 18.55
C SER A 166 27.42 -0.91 19.01
N ASN A 167 26.60 -0.47 18.05
CA ASN A 167 25.30 0.13 18.27
C ASN A 167 24.32 -0.31 17.19
N THR A 168 23.03 -0.36 17.52
CA THR A 168 21.97 -0.63 16.55
C THR A 168 21.15 0.63 16.32
N LEU A 169 21.05 1.05 15.06
CA LEU A 169 20.21 2.15 14.64
C LEU A 169 19.10 1.63 13.75
N CYS A 170 17.84 1.91 14.09
CA CYS A 170 16.70 1.51 13.28
C CYS A 170 15.95 2.74 12.78
N SER A 171 15.50 2.73 11.52
CA SER A 171 14.67 3.79 10.94
C SER A 171 13.60 3.18 10.02
N ASP A 172 12.45 3.84 9.94
CA ASP A 172 11.43 3.53 8.94
C ASP A 172 11.76 4.27 7.64
N LEU A 173 12.03 3.52 6.57
CA LEU A 173 12.34 4.04 5.26
C LEU A 173 11.12 3.93 4.34
N VAL A 174 10.85 4.99 3.59
CA VAL A 174 9.85 5.01 2.51
C VAL A 174 10.58 5.05 1.17
N LEU A 175 10.51 3.95 0.42
CA LEU A 175 11.28 3.73 -0.81
C LEU A 175 10.35 3.58 -2.01
N GLY A 176 10.60 4.35 -3.08
CA GLY A 176 9.79 4.32 -4.29
C GLY A 176 8.40 4.97 -4.16
N TYR A 177 8.20 5.82 -3.15
CA TYR A 177 6.99 6.62 -2.91
C TYR A 177 7.37 8.07 -2.59
N LYS A 178 6.43 9.00 -2.80
CA LYS A 178 6.61 10.39 -2.40
C LYS A 178 6.62 10.50 -0.88
N ARG A 179 7.45 11.42 -0.41
CA ARG A 179 7.48 11.87 0.97
C ARG A 179 6.88 13.26 1.00
N HIS A 180 5.87 13.46 1.84
CA HIS A 180 5.10 14.69 1.95
C HIS A 180 5.68 15.64 2.99
N ALA A 181 6.58 15.16 3.84
CA ALA A 181 7.50 15.99 4.62
C ALA A 181 8.77 15.20 4.99
N ASN A 182 9.87 15.93 5.20
CA ASN A 182 11.12 15.39 5.71
C ASN A 182 11.85 16.47 6.52
N PHE A 183 12.86 16.04 7.27
CA PHE A 183 13.71 16.92 8.08
C PHE A 183 15.08 16.29 8.36
N HIS A 184 16.02 17.06 8.89
CA HIS A 184 17.28 16.52 9.42
C HIS A 184 17.40 16.84 10.90
N ILE A 185 18.05 15.95 11.66
CA ILE A 185 18.47 16.31 13.02
C ILE A 185 19.87 16.91 12.89
N LYS A 186 20.00 18.19 13.25
CA LYS A 186 21.33 18.77 13.50
C LYS A 186 21.63 18.74 14.97
N HIS A 187 22.90 18.55 15.29
CA HIS A 187 23.36 18.50 16.66
C HIS A 187 24.74 19.15 16.82
N PHE A 188 25.04 19.50 18.06
CA PHE A 188 26.34 19.94 18.52
C PHE A 188 26.59 19.34 19.90
N LEU A 189 27.68 18.59 20.04
CA LEU A 189 28.14 18.04 21.31
C LEU A 189 29.49 18.68 21.66
N ASN A 190 29.58 19.27 22.85
CA ASN A 190 30.83 19.88 23.31
C ASN A 190 31.64 18.94 24.21
N GLN A 191 32.88 19.33 24.52
CA GLN A 191 33.79 18.55 25.37
C GLN A 191 33.30 18.36 26.82
N SER A 192 32.32 19.15 27.28
CA SER A 192 31.69 18.97 28.60
C SER A 192 30.50 18.00 28.59
N GLY A 193 30.23 17.34 27.47
CA GLY A 193 29.07 16.44 27.33
C GLY A 193 27.73 17.16 27.23
N SER A 194 27.73 18.45 26.88
CA SER A 194 26.48 19.18 26.63
C SER A 194 26.10 19.04 25.16
N LEU A 195 24.96 18.39 24.93
CA LEU A 195 24.35 18.18 23.64
C LEU A 195 23.28 19.25 23.39
N THR A 196 23.37 19.86 22.22
CA THR A 196 22.28 20.63 21.62
C THR A 196 21.82 19.90 20.37
N ALA A 197 20.52 19.69 20.20
CA ALA A 197 19.96 19.17 18.95
C ALA A 197 18.70 19.92 18.54
N TYR A 198 18.44 20.00 17.25
CA TYR A 198 17.26 20.66 16.71
C TYR A 198 16.89 20.09 15.34
N VAL A 199 15.63 20.27 14.96
CA VAL A 199 15.16 19.95 13.62
C VAL A 199 15.63 21.03 12.65
N ASP A 200 16.31 20.61 11.59
CA ASP A 200 16.84 21.48 10.54
C ASP A 200 16.18 21.18 9.19
N ASP A 201 16.05 22.23 8.38
CA ASP A 201 15.43 22.22 7.05
C ASP A 201 14.10 21.45 6.97
N PRO A 202 13.09 21.79 7.81
CA PRO A 202 11.81 21.13 7.73
C PRO A 202 11.11 21.53 6.42
N GLN A 203 10.80 20.55 5.58
CA GLN A 203 10.15 20.79 4.28
C GLN A 203 8.73 21.33 4.40
N VAL A 204 8.11 21.14 5.56
CA VAL A 204 6.77 21.60 5.93
C VAL A 204 6.85 22.18 7.35
N ALA A 205 5.98 23.12 7.69
CA ALA A 205 5.89 23.64 9.05
C ALA A 205 5.63 22.52 10.08
N ILE A 206 6.28 22.65 11.23
CA ILE A 206 6.23 21.65 12.30
C ILE A 206 5.10 22.00 13.26
N GLU A 207 4.19 21.06 13.49
CA GLU A 207 3.15 21.17 14.50
C GLU A 207 3.68 20.79 15.90
N ARG A 208 4.43 19.68 15.99
CA ARG A 208 4.96 19.18 17.26
C ARG A 208 6.25 18.39 17.06
N ILE A 209 7.16 18.50 18.03
CA ILE A 209 8.37 17.68 18.15
C ILE A 209 8.35 16.93 19.49
N ARG A 210 8.85 15.71 19.51
CA ARG A 210 9.18 14.96 20.72
C ARG A 210 10.58 14.40 20.62
N TRP A 211 11.40 14.72 21.60
CA TRP A 211 12.76 14.23 21.73
C TRP A 211 12.81 13.07 22.71
N TYR A 212 13.59 12.06 22.34
CA TYR A 212 13.91 10.94 23.22
C TYR A 212 15.42 10.71 23.24
N MET A 213 15.96 10.38 24.41
CA MET A 213 17.34 9.93 24.57
C MET A 213 17.29 8.50 25.11
N ASP A 214 17.92 7.56 24.41
CA ASP A 214 17.93 6.13 24.77
C ASP A 214 16.52 5.56 25.05
N ASN A 215 15.57 5.92 24.17
CA ASN A 215 14.14 5.63 24.25
C ASN A 215 13.35 6.31 25.37
N GLU A 216 13.99 7.09 26.25
CA GLU A 216 13.31 7.87 27.29
C GLU A 216 12.90 9.23 26.74
N PHE A 217 11.66 9.64 26.99
CA PHE A 217 11.15 10.95 26.58
C PHE A 217 11.84 12.07 27.38
N VAL A 218 12.35 13.11 26.71
CA VAL A 218 13.14 14.16 27.37
C VAL A 218 12.63 15.59 27.14
N SER A 219 12.00 15.90 26.00
CA SER A 219 11.54 17.26 25.70
C SER A 219 10.53 17.31 24.54
N GLU A 220 9.69 18.35 24.50
CA GLU A 220 8.88 18.75 23.32
C GLU A 220 9.33 20.09 22.71
N ASP A 221 10.46 20.65 23.17
CA ASP A 221 10.95 21.95 22.74
C ASP A 221 11.48 21.89 21.29
N SER A 222 11.48 23.05 20.61
CA SER A 222 12.04 23.17 19.25
C SER A 222 13.53 22.82 19.18
N GLN A 223 14.23 22.96 20.29
CA GLN A 223 15.63 22.64 20.47
C GLN A 223 15.78 21.81 21.75
N LEU A 224 16.40 20.64 21.62
CA LEU A 224 16.83 19.84 22.76
C LEU A 224 18.11 20.45 23.34
N LEU A 225 18.09 20.71 24.65
CA LEU A 225 19.28 20.99 25.45
C LEU A 225 19.44 19.86 26.46
N PHE A 226 20.49 19.06 26.32
CA PHE A 226 20.77 17.93 27.19
C PHE A 226 22.16 18.10 27.83
N SER A 227 22.19 18.13 29.15
CA SER A 227 23.41 18.27 29.94
C SER A 227 23.91 16.90 30.39
N GLU A 228 25.25 16.75 30.48
CA GLU A 228 25.89 15.58 31.09
C GLU A 228 25.66 14.26 30.33
N LEU A 229 25.77 14.30 28.99
CA LEU A 229 25.85 13.08 28.21
C LEU A 229 27.09 12.27 28.64
N SER A 230 26.92 10.97 28.84
CA SER A 230 28.03 10.10 29.23
C SER A 230 29.01 9.92 28.05
N GLN A 231 30.17 9.29 28.29
CA GLN A 231 31.14 9.02 27.22
C GLN A 231 30.72 7.85 26.31
N ASP A 232 29.62 7.17 26.60
CA ASP A 232 29.12 6.09 25.77
C ASP A 232 28.41 6.63 24.51
N ASN A 233 28.07 5.71 23.60
CA ASN A 233 27.21 6.04 22.48
C ASN A 233 25.74 6.05 22.94
N HIS A 234 24.99 7.03 22.47
CA HIS A 234 23.59 7.24 22.82
C HIS A 234 22.71 7.32 21.57
N ILE A 235 21.44 6.93 21.68
CA ILE A 235 20.47 7.07 20.60
C ILE A 235 19.58 8.28 20.86
N LEU A 236 19.76 9.31 20.04
CA LEU A 236 18.85 10.46 20.02
C LEU A 236 17.75 10.21 18.98
N ARG A 237 16.49 10.31 19.39
CA ARG A 237 15.32 10.20 18.50
C ARG A 237 14.51 11.49 18.50
N ALA A 238 14.13 11.94 17.31
CA ALA A 238 13.14 12.98 17.12
C ALA A 238 11.89 12.40 16.45
N GLU A 239 10.72 12.54 17.08
CA GLU A 239 9.43 12.32 16.45
C GLU A 239 8.81 13.66 16.10
N VAL A 240 8.51 13.89 14.82
CA VAL A 240 7.96 15.15 14.31
C VAL A 240 6.60 14.91 13.69
N LEU A 241 5.62 15.70 14.12
CA LEU A 241 4.33 15.86 13.46
C LEU A 241 4.34 17.20 12.72
N PHE A 242 4.06 17.16 11.42
CA PHE A 242 3.99 18.33 10.56
C PHE A 242 2.54 18.83 10.42
N GLU A 243 2.36 20.10 10.13
CA GLU A 243 1.02 20.72 9.99
C GLU A 243 0.17 20.09 8.87
N ASN A 244 0.79 19.43 7.89
CA ASN A 244 0.08 18.68 6.84
C ASN A 244 -0.32 17.26 7.26
N GLY A 245 -0.14 16.90 8.53
CA GLY A 245 -0.47 15.60 9.11
C GLY A 245 0.62 14.55 8.98
N VAL A 246 1.72 14.81 8.26
CA VAL A 246 2.82 13.86 8.14
C VAL A 246 3.45 13.57 9.51
N LYS A 247 3.72 12.30 9.79
CA LYS A 247 4.47 11.89 10.99
C LYS A 247 5.76 11.19 10.58
N ARG A 248 6.90 11.67 11.08
CA ARG A 248 8.21 11.07 10.84
C ARG A 248 8.98 10.89 12.15
N SER A 249 9.73 9.80 12.25
CA SER A 249 10.69 9.56 13.33
C SER A 249 12.07 9.40 12.72
N LYS A 250 13.07 10.05 13.32
CA LYS A 250 14.47 9.90 12.95
C LYS A 250 15.32 9.58 14.16
N ASN A 251 16.27 8.68 14.00
CA ASN A 251 17.18 8.22 15.04
C ASN A 251 18.61 8.52 14.62
N MET A 252 19.48 8.86 15.56
CA MET A 252 20.91 9.04 15.31
C MET A 252 21.73 8.50 16.46
N ILE A 253 22.95 8.03 16.18
CA ILE A 253 23.93 7.69 17.21
C ILE A 253 24.71 8.95 17.55
N VAL A 254 24.57 9.45 18.78
CA VAL A 254 25.41 10.51 19.33
C VAL A 254 26.60 9.86 20.03
N ASP A 255 27.80 10.18 19.55
CA ASP A 255 29.06 9.70 20.13
C ASP A 255 29.48 10.57 21.31
N GLY A 256 29.12 10.15 22.53
CA GLY A 256 29.48 10.84 23.78
C GLY A 256 30.99 10.94 24.01
N SER A 257 31.78 10.03 23.42
CA SER A 257 33.23 10.01 23.55
C SER A 257 33.95 10.99 22.60
N LEU A 258 33.23 11.55 21.61
CA LEU A 258 33.79 12.43 20.57
C LEU A 258 34.92 11.78 19.75
N ASN A 259 34.89 10.46 19.57
CA ASN A 259 35.86 9.68 18.79
C ASN A 259 35.48 9.53 17.31
N GLY A 260 34.44 10.20 16.85
CA GLY A 260 34.00 10.18 15.45
C GLY A 260 33.06 9.03 15.10
N LYS A 261 32.42 8.40 16.08
CA LYS A 261 31.45 7.30 15.91
C LYS A 261 30.01 7.75 15.70
N PHE A 262 29.84 9.04 15.40
CA PHE A 262 28.54 9.63 15.10
C PHE A 262 27.93 8.98 13.86
N ILE A 263 26.62 8.70 13.90
CA ILE A 263 25.88 8.15 12.74
C ILE A 263 24.56 8.89 12.60
N ASP A 264 24.35 9.48 11.42
CA ASP A 264 23.09 10.11 11.02
C ASP A 264 21.98 9.07 10.78
N ASP A 265 20.74 9.55 10.81
CA ASP A 265 19.55 8.74 10.53
C ASP A 265 19.57 8.07 9.14
N LEU A 266 19.18 6.80 9.08
CA LEU A 266 19.28 5.97 7.86
C LEU A 266 18.37 6.43 6.71
N THR A 267 17.47 7.39 6.91
CA THR A 267 16.61 7.89 5.82
C THR A 267 17.36 8.62 4.71
N PHE A 268 18.67 8.88 4.85
CA PHE A 268 19.47 9.36 3.70
C PHE A 268 19.45 8.35 2.53
N PHE A 269 19.28 7.05 2.79
CA PHE A 269 19.11 6.02 1.75
C PHE A 269 17.83 6.19 0.92
N GLU A 270 16.82 6.91 1.42
CA GLU A 270 15.60 7.22 0.66
C GLU A 270 15.85 8.21 -0.50
N THR A 271 17.05 8.82 -0.57
CA THR A 271 17.41 9.81 -1.61
C THR A 271 18.47 9.30 -2.59
N GLY A 272 19.04 8.12 -2.33
CA GLY A 272 20.35 7.72 -2.85
C GLY A 272 20.40 7.12 -4.25
N THR A 273 19.29 6.67 -4.85
CA THR A 273 19.38 5.88 -6.08
C THR A 273 18.18 6.10 -6.98
N LEU A 274 18.43 6.85 -8.06
CA LEU A 274 17.59 7.03 -9.23
C LEU A 274 16.33 7.88 -9.00
N ALA A 275 16.08 8.82 -9.93
CA ALA A 275 14.81 9.52 -10.06
C ALA A 275 13.74 8.50 -10.46
N LEU A 276 13.24 7.73 -9.48
CA LEU A 276 12.25 6.70 -9.70
C LEU A 276 10.87 7.32 -9.67
N ILE A 277 10.03 6.86 -10.60
CA ILE A 277 8.63 7.24 -10.67
C ILE A 277 7.96 6.59 -9.47
N ASN A 278 7.44 7.42 -8.57
CA ASN A 278 6.80 6.96 -7.35
C ASN A 278 5.64 6.01 -7.68
N ARG A 279 5.38 5.05 -6.78
CA ARG A 279 4.25 4.12 -6.88
C ARG A 279 2.97 4.69 -6.26
N ASP A 280 2.95 5.98 -5.92
CA ASP A 280 1.82 6.67 -5.30
C ASP A 280 0.54 6.48 -6.14
N PHE A 281 -0.45 5.77 -5.59
CA PHE A 281 -1.73 5.50 -6.28
C PHE A 281 -1.58 4.83 -7.65
N ASN A 282 -0.48 4.12 -7.90
CA ASN A 282 -0.34 3.38 -9.14
C ASN A 282 -1.32 2.21 -9.20
N ILE A 283 -1.61 1.76 -10.42
CA ILE A 283 -2.53 0.66 -10.67
C ILE A 283 -1.79 -0.59 -11.17
N ARG A 284 -2.25 -1.76 -10.75
CA ARG A 284 -1.90 -3.04 -11.38
C ARG A 284 -3.17 -3.73 -11.84
N ILE A 285 -3.17 -4.20 -13.08
CA ILE A 285 -4.23 -5.03 -13.63
C ILE A 285 -3.70 -6.46 -13.73
N LYS A 286 -4.47 -7.41 -13.23
CA LYS A 286 -4.25 -8.82 -13.48
C LYS A 286 -5.40 -9.39 -14.29
N LEU A 287 -5.07 -10.15 -15.31
CA LEU A 287 -6.01 -10.94 -16.08
C LEU A 287 -5.73 -12.41 -15.76
N LYS A 288 -6.77 -13.17 -15.43
CA LYS A 288 -6.71 -14.62 -15.46
C LYS A 288 -7.63 -15.13 -16.55
N GLU A 289 -7.08 -15.88 -17.49
CA GLU A 289 -7.82 -16.45 -18.62
C GLU A 289 -7.35 -17.88 -18.82
N ASN A 290 -8.29 -18.84 -18.83
CA ASN A 290 -8.01 -20.25 -19.09
C ASN A 290 -6.89 -20.83 -18.19
N GLY A 291 -6.81 -20.36 -16.94
CA GLY A 291 -5.79 -20.77 -15.96
C GLY A 291 -4.44 -20.07 -16.07
N THR A 292 -4.21 -19.23 -17.09
CA THR A 292 -3.00 -18.40 -17.22
C THR A 292 -3.21 -17.07 -16.53
N VAL A 293 -2.19 -16.57 -15.82
CA VAL A 293 -2.23 -15.27 -15.13
C VAL A 293 -1.31 -14.30 -15.84
N TYR A 294 -1.84 -13.14 -16.17
CA TYR A 294 -1.13 -12.03 -16.78
C TYR A 294 -1.14 -10.84 -15.83
N SER A 295 -0.09 -10.02 -15.87
CA SER A 295 0.02 -8.82 -15.03
C SER A 295 0.54 -7.62 -15.81
N SER A 296 0.03 -6.43 -15.49
CA SER A 296 0.42 -5.18 -16.15
C SER A 296 1.74 -4.61 -15.66
N ASP A 297 2.22 -5.01 -14.47
CA ASP A 297 3.41 -4.45 -13.82
C ASP A 297 4.73 -5.02 -14.37
N ILE A 298 4.69 -6.15 -15.07
CA ILE A 298 5.86 -6.78 -15.71
C ILE A 298 6.00 -6.45 -17.20
N ILE A 299 5.23 -5.48 -17.70
CA ILE A 299 5.29 -4.98 -19.08
C ILE A 299 5.18 -3.45 -19.10
N ASN A 300 5.72 -2.81 -20.14
CA ASN A 300 5.74 -1.35 -20.21
C ASN A 300 4.38 -0.78 -20.60
N ASN A 301 3.70 -0.19 -19.62
CA ASN A 301 2.43 0.54 -19.78
C ASN A 301 2.61 2.07 -19.74
N SER A 302 3.78 2.62 -20.10
CA SER A 302 4.06 4.07 -19.94
C SER A 302 3.23 4.98 -20.85
N LEU A 303 2.61 4.44 -21.91
CA LEU A 303 1.73 5.17 -22.83
C LEU A 303 0.25 4.79 -22.65
N ASN A 304 -0.02 3.83 -21.76
CA ASN A 304 -1.34 3.31 -21.46
C ASN A 304 -2.03 4.23 -20.43
N THR A 305 -3.36 4.13 -20.36
CA THR A 305 -4.17 5.07 -19.57
C THR A 305 -5.13 4.34 -18.65
N VAL A 306 -5.27 4.87 -17.43
CA VAL A 306 -6.39 4.58 -16.55
C VAL A 306 -6.96 5.91 -16.08
N SER A 307 -8.25 6.12 -16.33
CA SER A 307 -8.99 7.28 -15.85
C SER A 307 -10.17 6.82 -15.03
N PHE A 308 -10.38 7.48 -13.88
CA PHE A 308 -11.58 7.31 -13.07
C PHE A 308 -12.58 8.41 -13.41
N ASP A 309 -13.77 7.99 -13.85
CA ASP A 309 -14.86 8.89 -14.24
C ASP A 309 -15.75 9.25 -13.05
N ASP A 310 -15.94 8.30 -12.13
CA ASP A 310 -16.77 8.46 -10.93
C ASP A 310 -16.27 7.55 -9.81
N ILE A 311 -16.36 8.05 -8.57
CA ILE A 311 -16.09 7.31 -7.35
C ILE A 311 -17.26 7.55 -6.40
N SER A 312 -18.00 6.50 -6.06
CA SER A 312 -19.18 6.62 -5.20
C SER A 312 -19.26 5.49 -4.18
N TYR A 313 -19.68 5.83 -2.96
CA TYR A 313 -19.91 4.84 -1.91
C TYR A 313 -20.99 3.83 -2.33
N TYR A 314 -20.75 2.55 -2.02
CA TYR A 314 -21.68 1.47 -2.32
C TYR A 314 -22.28 0.83 -1.07
N GLY A 315 -21.45 0.47 -0.11
CA GLY A 315 -21.86 -0.29 1.07
C GLY A 315 -20.66 -0.75 1.88
N THR A 316 -20.86 -1.75 2.75
CA THR A 316 -19.78 -2.36 3.53
C THR A 316 -19.57 -3.81 3.10
N ASP A 317 -18.32 -4.27 3.10
CA ASP A 317 -18.01 -5.69 2.89
C ASP A 317 -18.27 -6.53 4.15
N ALA A 318 -18.05 -7.85 4.06
CA ALA A 318 -18.24 -8.78 5.17
C ALA A 318 -17.29 -8.54 6.35
N ASN A 319 -16.20 -7.81 6.14
CA ASN A 319 -15.22 -7.44 7.17
C ASN A 319 -15.51 -6.07 7.79
N GLY A 320 -16.56 -5.37 7.32
CA GLY A 320 -16.95 -4.04 7.79
C GLY A 320 -16.17 -2.89 7.14
N ASN A 321 -15.44 -3.15 6.05
CA ASN A 321 -14.76 -2.11 5.27
C ASN A 321 -15.74 -1.40 4.35
N ASP A 322 -15.54 -0.10 4.13
CA ASP A 322 -16.29 0.66 3.16
C ASP A 322 -15.91 0.22 1.74
N VAL A 323 -16.92 -0.06 0.92
CA VAL A 323 -16.78 -0.41 -0.49
C VAL A 323 -17.22 0.77 -1.35
N TYR A 324 -16.34 1.16 -2.27
CA TYR A 324 -16.59 2.22 -3.25
C TYR A 324 -16.68 1.62 -4.65
N LYS A 325 -17.61 2.15 -5.46
CA LYS A 325 -17.70 1.91 -6.90
C LYS A 325 -16.77 2.86 -7.62
N LEU A 326 -15.87 2.32 -8.42
CA LEU A 326 -15.02 3.05 -9.35
C LEU A 326 -15.50 2.81 -10.76
N ARG A 327 -15.90 3.87 -11.45
CA ARG A 327 -16.09 3.82 -12.91
C ARG A 327 -14.78 4.20 -13.58
N ALA A 328 -14.28 3.31 -14.43
CA ALA A 328 -13.00 3.51 -15.07
C ALA A 328 -13.01 3.08 -16.54
N HIS A 329 -12.19 3.76 -17.32
CA HIS A 329 -11.76 3.33 -18.64
C HIS A 329 -10.29 2.92 -18.58
N ILE A 330 -9.98 1.72 -19.08
CA ILE A 330 -8.67 1.10 -18.93
C ILE A 330 -8.18 0.64 -20.30
N ASN A 331 -7.00 1.14 -20.68
CA ASN A 331 -6.21 0.58 -21.77
C ASN A 331 -4.92 0.06 -21.17
N ALA A 332 -4.63 -1.23 -21.29
CA ALA A 332 -3.47 -1.86 -20.64
C ALA A 332 -2.89 -2.98 -21.49
N SER A 333 -1.57 -3.13 -21.48
CA SER A 333 -0.91 -4.37 -21.88
C SER A 333 -0.64 -5.20 -20.63
N VAL A 334 -0.87 -6.51 -20.67
CA VAL A 334 -0.53 -7.45 -19.60
C VAL A 334 0.34 -8.56 -20.15
N ASN A 335 1.30 -9.07 -19.38
CA ASN A 335 2.18 -10.16 -19.82
C ASN A 335 2.04 -11.38 -18.91
N ASP A 336 2.17 -12.58 -19.48
CA ASP A 336 2.15 -13.83 -18.73
C ASP A 336 3.25 -13.82 -17.66
N ILE A 337 2.88 -14.04 -16.41
CA ILE A 337 3.82 -14.05 -15.29
C ILE A 337 4.82 -15.21 -15.37
N GLN A 338 4.51 -16.26 -16.13
CA GLN A 338 5.42 -17.37 -16.42
C GLN A 338 6.28 -17.13 -17.68
N GLY A 339 5.96 -16.08 -18.46
CA GLY A 339 6.68 -15.72 -19.68
C GLY A 339 6.51 -16.69 -20.85
N VAL A 340 5.45 -17.52 -20.85
CA VAL A 340 5.24 -18.56 -21.86
C VAL A 340 4.26 -18.11 -22.95
N ASN A 341 3.15 -17.49 -22.55
CA ASN A 341 2.01 -17.19 -23.42
C ASN A 341 2.02 -15.77 -24.01
N GLY A 342 3.11 -15.02 -23.78
CA GLY A 342 3.29 -13.65 -24.26
C GLY A 342 2.39 -12.63 -23.57
N SER A 343 2.13 -11.53 -24.27
CA SER A 343 1.27 -10.44 -23.80
C SER A 343 -0.17 -10.54 -24.31
N ARG A 344 -1.06 -9.79 -23.65
CA ARG A 344 -2.43 -9.49 -24.07
C ARG A 344 -2.64 -7.98 -24.02
N GLU A 345 -3.40 -7.46 -24.97
CA GLU A 345 -3.85 -6.06 -24.98
C GLU A 345 -5.30 -5.97 -24.50
N LEU A 346 -5.55 -5.08 -23.55
CA LEU A 346 -6.84 -4.85 -22.92
C LEU A 346 -7.33 -3.45 -23.21
N SER A 347 -8.60 -3.31 -23.57
CA SER A 347 -9.30 -2.03 -23.63
C SER A 347 -10.74 -2.23 -23.15
N PHE A 348 -11.11 -1.64 -22.01
CA PHE A 348 -12.43 -1.89 -21.43
C PHE A 348 -12.92 -0.76 -20.53
N ASP A 349 -14.25 -0.65 -20.46
CA ASP A 349 -14.96 0.14 -19.46
C ASP A 349 -15.39 -0.75 -18.31
N THR A 350 -15.36 -0.21 -17.10
CA THR A 350 -15.70 -1.00 -15.92
C THR A 350 -16.33 -0.18 -14.81
N THR A 351 -17.10 -0.87 -13.97
CA THR A 351 -17.48 -0.43 -12.63
C THR A 351 -16.98 -1.48 -11.64
N PHE A 352 -15.87 -1.20 -10.95
CA PHE A 352 -15.27 -2.09 -9.94
C PHE A 352 -15.67 -1.68 -8.53
N GLY A 353 -15.76 -2.65 -7.63
CA GLY A 353 -15.73 -2.40 -6.19
C GLY A 353 -14.29 -2.37 -5.67
N ILE A 354 -13.95 -1.41 -4.82
CA ILE A 354 -12.72 -1.46 -4.01
C ILE A 354 -13.07 -1.31 -2.54
N ALA A 355 -12.45 -2.12 -1.69
CA ALA A 355 -12.59 -2.02 -0.24
C ALA A 355 -11.50 -1.11 0.35
N ILE A 356 -11.89 -0.22 1.26
CA ILE A 356 -11.02 0.71 1.99
C ILE A 356 -11.38 0.63 3.48
N PRO A 357 -10.41 0.75 4.41
CA PRO A 357 -10.71 0.67 5.83
C PRO A 357 -11.69 1.77 6.23
N SER A 358 -12.72 1.38 6.98
CA SER A 358 -13.63 2.32 7.64
C SER A 358 -12.85 3.01 8.76
N ASN A 359 -12.64 4.32 8.64
CA ASN A 359 -11.89 5.12 9.62
C ASN A 359 -12.62 5.26 10.96
#